data_AF-A0A968C7G7-F1
#
_entry.id   AF-A0A968C7G7-F1
#
_cell.length_a   1.000
_cell.length_b   1.000
_cell.length_c   1.000
_cell.angle_alpha   90.00
_cell.angle_beta   90.00
_cell.angle_gamma   90.00
#
_symmetry.space_group_name_H-M   'P 1'
#
loop_
_entity.id
_entity.type
_entity.pdbx_description
1 polymer ?
#
loop_
_entity_poly.entity_id
_entity_poly.type
_entity_poly.pdbx_seq_one_letter_code
_entity_poly.pdbx_strand_id
1 'polypeptide(L)' 'MSFDTVDLARLRGLSGGKWRRYGDDVLPAWVADMDFLQAQPLRDYVARAAATGDLGYPF' A
#
# COMPACT_ATOMS: atom_id res chain seq x y z
N MET A 1 -12.56 2.62 6.57
CA MET A 1 -12.65 2.07 5.21
C MET A 1 -13.43 0.78 5.29
N SER A 2 -14.46 0.60 4.46
CA SER A 2 -15.09 -0.71 4.30
C SER A 2 -14.15 -1.63 3.49
N PHE A 3 -14.14 -2.92 3.77
CA PHE A 3 -13.47 -3.92 2.93
C PHE A 3 -14.21 -4.14 1.58
N ASP A 4 -15.41 -3.60 1.45
CA ASP A 4 -16.28 -3.82 0.28
C ASP A 4 -15.99 -2.91 -0.92
N THR A 5 -15.07 -1.94 -0.77
CA THR A 5 -14.79 -0.95 -1.83
C THR A 5 -13.31 -0.72 -2.01
N VAL A 6 -12.85 -0.95 -3.24
CA VAL A 6 -11.47 -0.75 -3.68
C VAL A 6 -11.45 0.32 -4.77
N ASP A 7 -10.57 1.31 -4.62
CA ASP A 7 -10.39 2.41 -5.60
C ASP A 7 -9.33 2.04 -6.64
N LEU A 8 -9.75 1.79 -7.88
CA LEU A 8 -8.86 1.43 -8.99
C LEU A 8 -7.89 2.56 -9.38
N ALA A 9 -8.30 3.83 -9.28
CA ALA A 9 -7.43 4.95 -9.61
C ALA A 9 -6.26 5.02 -8.61
N ARG A 10 -6.55 4.81 -7.32
CA ARG A 10 -5.52 4.67 -6.29
C ARG A 10 -4.55 3.52 -6.61
N LEU A 11 -5.07 2.35 -6.97
CA LEU A 11 -4.25 1.17 -7.23
C LEU A 11 -3.34 1.33 -8.44
N ARG A 12 -3.83 1.91 -9.54
CA ARG A 12 -3.01 2.23 -10.72
C ARG A 12 -1.94 3.30 -10.43
N GLY A 13 -2.17 4.15 -9.43
CA GLY A 13 -1.18 5.10 -8.94
C GLY A 13 -0.05 4.49 -8.08
N LEU A 14 -0.21 3.26 -7.58
CA LEU A 14 0.79 2.62 -6.72
C LEU A 14 2.10 2.36 -7.49
N SER A 15 3.22 2.36 -6.75
CA SER A 15 4.55 2.05 -7.29
C SER A 15 4.83 0.55 -7.47
N GLY A 16 3.98 -0.32 -6.90
CA GLY A 16 4.16 -1.76 -6.91
C GLY A 16 4.00 -2.40 -8.30
N GLY A 17 4.73 -3.48 -8.54
CA GLY A 17 4.74 -4.19 -9.82
C GLY A 17 3.39 -4.79 -10.21
N LYS A 18 2.54 -5.16 -9.24
CA LYS A 18 1.21 -5.77 -9.48
C LYS A 18 0.38 -4.93 -10.44
N TRP A 19 0.23 -3.64 -10.16
CA TRP A 19 -0.63 -2.72 -10.91
C TRP A 19 0.06 -1.98 -12.06
N ARG A 20 1.40 -2.03 -12.13
CA ARG A 20 2.20 -1.34 -13.16
C ARG A 20 2.68 -2.21 -14.31
N ARG A 21 2.71 -3.53 -14.14
CA ARG A 21 3.32 -4.44 -15.13
C ARG A 21 2.55 -4.53 -16.44
N TYR A 22 1.22 -4.47 -16.38
CA TYR A 22 0.33 -4.64 -17.52
C TYR A 22 -0.56 -3.42 -17.70
N GLY A 23 -1.06 -3.23 -18.93
CA GLY A 23 -1.96 -2.12 -19.28
C GLY A 23 -3.30 -2.15 -18.55
N ASP A 24 -4.12 -1.15 -18.83
CA ASP A 24 -5.42 -0.96 -18.18
C ASP A 24 -6.46 -2.03 -18.57
N ASP A 25 -6.20 -2.76 -19.65
CA ASP A 25 -6.97 -3.89 -20.17
C ASP A 25 -6.76 -5.20 -19.40
N VAL A 26 -5.77 -5.25 -18.50
CA VAL A 26 -5.45 -6.43 -17.70
C VAL A 26 -5.80 -6.17 -16.23
N LEU A 27 -6.61 -7.06 -15.64
CA LEU A 27 -6.88 -7.07 -14.19
C LEU A 27 -5.76 -7.84 -13.45
N PRO A 28 -4.96 -7.19 -12.59
CA PRO A 28 -3.86 -7.85 -11.91
C PRO A 28 -4.31 -8.72 -10.72
N ALA A 29 -4.03 -10.03 -10.77
CA ALA A 29 -4.34 -10.97 -9.70
C ALA A 29 -3.26 -12.06 -9.54
N TRP A 30 -1.98 -11.70 -9.70
CA TRP A 30 -0.87 -12.66 -9.81
C TRP A 30 0.21 -12.51 -8.72
N VAL A 31 0.37 -11.32 -8.13
CA VAL A 31 1.28 -11.10 -7.00
C VAL A 31 0.55 -11.43 -5.70
N ALA A 32 1.26 -12.04 -4.75
CA ALA A 32 0.79 -12.25 -3.38
C ALA A 32 0.89 -10.96 -2.54
N ASP A 33 0.28 -9.87 -3.01
CA ASP A 33 0.13 -8.59 -2.33
C ASP A 33 -1.35 -8.16 -2.34
N MET A 34 -1.71 -7.25 -1.43
CA MET A 34 -3.11 -6.91 -1.17
C MET A 34 -3.49 -5.53 -1.70
N ASP A 35 -4.73 -5.41 -2.15
CA ASP A 35 -5.30 -4.17 -2.70
C ASP A 35 -5.94 -3.26 -1.64
N PHE A 36 -5.78 -3.62 -0.36
CA PHE A 36 -6.29 -2.88 0.79
C PHE A 36 -5.21 -1.99 1.43
N LEU A 37 -5.64 -1.01 2.21
CA LEU A 37 -4.71 -0.28 3.06
C LEU A 37 -4.21 -1.16 4.22
N GLN A 38 -3.00 -0.87 4.68
CA GLN A 38 -2.50 -1.45 5.90
C GLN A 38 -3.33 -1.02 7.11
N ALA A 39 -3.33 -1.86 8.14
CA ALA A 39 -4.05 -1.58 9.38
C ALA A 39 -3.66 -0.21 9.97
N GLN A 40 -4.64 0.49 10.54
CA GLN A 40 -4.45 1.83 11.09
C GLN A 40 -3.24 1.93 12.05
N PRO A 41 -3.06 0.99 13.01
CA PRO A 41 -1.92 1.08 13.95
C PRO A 41 -0.55 1.04 13.27
N LEU A 42 -0.43 0.30 12.16
CA LEU A 42 0.83 0.21 11.42
C LEU A 42 1.13 1.54 10.72
N ARG A 43 0.10 2.14 10.11
CA ARG A 43 0.23 3.44 9.42
C ARG A 43 0.60 4.54 10.39
N ASP A 44 -0.04 4.57 11.57
CA ASP A 44 0.24 5.55 12.61
C ASP A 44 1.66 5.44 13.12
N TYR A 45 2.15 4.21 13.35
CA TYR A 45 3.52 3.98 13.77
C TYR A 45 4.53 4.48 12.73
N VAL A 46 4.34 4.13 11.44
CA VAL A 46 5.23 4.57 10.36
C VAL A 46 5.23 6.09 10.21
N ALA A 47 4.05 6.72 10.28
CA ALA A 47 3.94 8.18 10.23
C ALA A 47 4.65 8.86 11.40
N ARG A 48 4.48 8.34 12.63
CA ARG A 48 5.16 8.83 13.83
C ARG A 48 6.68 8.71 13.67
N ALA A 49 7.18 7.53 13.29
CA ALA A 49 8.62 7.28 13.15
C ALA A 49 9.27 8.22 12.12
N ALA A 50 8.59 8.45 10.98
CA ALA A 50 9.04 9.41 9.98
C ALA A 50 9.03 10.86 10.51
N ALA A 51 7.99 11.25 11.24
CA ALA A 51 7.87 12.61 11.79
C ALA A 51 8.91 12.92 12.87
N THR A 52 9.31 11.93 13.67
CA THR A 52 10.27 12.10 14.76
C THR A 52 11.72 11.79 14.35
N GLY A 53 11.95 11.30 13.14
CA GLY A 53 13.27 10.79 12.72
C GLY A 53 13.71 9.54 13.47
N ASP A 54 12.77 8.80 14.07
CA ASP A 54 13.00 7.60 14.88
C ASP A 54 13.23 6.38 13.97
N LEU A 55 14.34 6.43 13.22
CA LEU A 55 14.75 5.44 12.22
C LEU A 55 16.15 4.88 12.52
N GLY A 56 16.62 5.09 13.75
CA GLY A 56 17.90 4.61 14.25
C GLY A 56 17.87 3.16 14.71
N TYR A 57 19.00 2.68 15.21
CA TYR A 57 19.12 1.33 15.73
C TYR A 57 18.37 1.17 17.07
N PRO A 58 17.70 0.03 17.30
CA PRO A 58 16.86 -0.18 18.49
C PRO A 58 17.61 -0.79 19.70
N PHE A 59 18.92 -0.57 19.82
CA PHE A 59 19.75 -1.16 20.87
C PHE A 59 19.62 -0.46 22.23
#